data_AF-V4SHS2-F1
#
_entry.id   AF-V4SHS2-F1
#
_cell.length_a   1.000
_cell.length_b   1.000
_cell.length_c   1.000
_cell.angle_alpha   90.00
_cell.angle_beta   90.00
_cell.angle_gamma   90.00
#
_symmetry.space_group_name_H-M   'P 1'
#
loop_
_entity.id
_entity.type
_entity.pdbx_description
1 polymer ?
#
loop_
_entity_poly.entity_id
_entity_poly.type
_entity_poly.pdbx_seq_one_letter_code
_entity_poly.pdbx_strand_id
1 'polypeptide(L)'
;MEVRAGLREYLRSESISVIREIGDETVEKKLLILEFFIRSFALIGDIESCLALRYEAFVLRDLKSASCKWLRVSHTEWISFAGQSLENGFYAVAAKACENAQSCLQRDNVADSKTGEIFEYMQMLKKIKSLKDFALTKAGSRSVQAQAAEYLKKKTVEKGKLLSSHHKETKCPATTLFRNGIKRRNIRKLHELQSFQQVTGGSNSTQFSCPW
;
A
#
# COMPACT_ATOMS: atom_id res chain seq x y z
N MET A 1 -16.57 -21.20 12.39
CA MET A 1 -15.60 -20.21 11.83
C MET A 1 -14.87 -20.75 10.61
N GLU A 2 -14.50 -22.03 10.60
CA GLU A 2 -13.80 -22.71 9.49
C GLU A 2 -14.51 -22.62 8.13
N VAL A 3 -15.83 -22.85 8.08
CA VAL A 3 -16.62 -22.72 6.82
C VAL A 3 -16.53 -21.32 6.21
N ARG A 4 -16.51 -20.26 7.04
CA ARG A 4 -16.39 -18.87 6.55
C ARG A 4 -15.00 -18.57 6.01
N ALA A 5 -13.96 -19.14 6.63
CA ALA A 5 -12.58 -18.99 6.15
C ALA A 5 -12.38 -19.73 4.82
N GLY A 6 -12.84 -20.99 4.73
CA GLY A 6 -12.77 -21.78 3.49
C GLY A 6 -13.56 -21.15 2.34
N LEU A 7 -14.76 -20.62 2.61
CA LEU A 7 -15.53 -19.88 1.61
C LEU A 7 -14.81 -18.62 1.13
N ARG A 8 -14.14 -17.89 2.04
CA ARG A 8 -13.36 -16.70 1.68
C ARG A 8 -12.19 -17.04 0.77
N GLU A 9 -11.42 -18.07 1.12
CA GLU A 9 -10.28 -18.51 0.31
C GLU A 9 -10.73 -19.01 -1.06
N TYR A 10 -11.80 -19.81 -1.11
CA TYR A 10 -12.40 -20.26 -2.35
C TYR A 10 -12.83 -19.06 -3.23
N LEU A 11 -13.60 -18.11 -2.68
CA LEU A 11 -14.09 -16.97 -3.44
C LEU A 11 -12.93 -16.08 -3.95
N ARG A 12 -11.87 -15.90 -3.15
CA ARG A 12 -10.65 -15.20 -3.58
C ARG A 12 -10.00 -15.91 -4.76
N SER A 13 -9.81 -17.21 -4.69
CA SER A 13 -9.23 -18.03 -5.78
C SER A 13 -10.07 -17.94 -7.06
N GLU A 14 -11.37 -18.21 -6.95
CA GLU A 14 -12.28 -18.22 -8.09
C GLU A 14 -12.40 -16.83 -8.73
N SER A 15 -12.47 -15.76 -7.92
CA SER A 15 -12.53 -14.40 -8.45
C SER A 15 -11.31 -14.07 -9.32
N ILE A 16 -10.11 -14.49 -8.92
CA ILE A 16 -8.88 -14.25 -9.69
C ILE A 16 -8.90 -15.04 -11.00
N SER A 17 -9.36 -16.30 -10.95
CA SER A 17 -9.49 -17.14 -12.14
C SER A 17 -10.44 -16.51 -13.16
N VAL A 18 -11.65 -16.16 -12.71
CA VAL A 18 -12.69 -15.57 -13.56
C VAL A 18 -12.23 -14.21 -14.13
N ILE A 19 -11.62 -13.34 -13.32
CA ILE A 19 -11.14 -12.03 -13.78
C ILE A 19 -10.10 -12.18 -14.91
N ARG A 20 -9.27 -13.22 -14.86
CA ARG A 20 -8.29 -13.49 -15.92
C ARG A 20 -8.96 -14.01 -17.19
N GLU A 21 -9.93 -14.90 -17.05
CA GLU A 21 -10.66 -15.49 -18.19
C GLU A 21 -11.45 -14.44 -18.97
N ILE A 22 -12.06 -13.48 -18.28
CA ILE A 22 -12.86 -12.43 -18.93
C ILE A 22 -12.03 -11.27 -19.50
N GLY A 23 -10.71 -11.43 -19.63
CA GLY A 23 -9.80 -10.39 -20.09
C GLY A 23 -10.18 -9.78 -21.45
N ASP A 24 -10.74 -10.58 -22.35
CA ASP A 24 -11.13 -10.16 -23.71
C ASP A 24 -12.63 -9.83 -23.86
N GLU A 25 -13.40 -9.97 -22.80
CA GLU A 25 -14.84 -9.72 -22.81
C GLU A 25 -15.19 -8.22 -22.91
N THR A 26 -16.46 -7.94 -23.21
CA THR A 26 -16.96 -6.56 -23.24
C THR A 26 -16.88 -5.89 -21.87
N VAL A 27 -16.84 -4.55 -21.87
CA VAL A 27 -16.76 -3.76 -20.64
C VAL A 27 -17.98 -4.01 -19.76
N GLU A 28 -19.16 -4.14 -20.35
CA GLU A 28 -20.42 -4.40 -19.67
C GLU A 28 -20.37 -5.73 -18.93
N LYS A 29 -19.90 -6.80 -19.61
CA LYS A 29 -19.76 -8.12 -18.99
C LYS A 29 -18.71 -8.12 -17.88
N LYS A 30 -17.58 -7.44 -18.08
CA LYS A 30 -16.56 -7.26 -17.04
C LYS A 30 -17.13 -6.56 -15.81
N LEU A 31 -17.88 -5.48 -15.98
CA LEU A 31 -18.47 -4.73 -14.88
C LEU A 31 -19.53 -5.53 -14.13
N LEU A 32 -20.38 -6.29 -14.84
CA LEU A 32 -21.37 -7.19 -14.20
C LEU A 32 -20.70 -8.24 -13.32
N ILE A 33 -19.61 -8.84 -13.81
CA ILE A 33 -18.87 -9.85 -13.06
C ILE A 33 -18.16 -9.24 -11.85
N LEU A 34 -17.52 -8.08 -12.02
CA LEU A 34 -16.92 -7.36 -10.89
C LEU A 34 -17.98 -6.99 -9.84
N GLU A 35 -19.15 -6.51 -10.26
CA GLU A 35 -20.25 -6.17 -9.34
C GLU A 35 -20.75 -7.39 -8.57
N PHE A 36 -20.86 -8.55 -9.23
CA PHE A 36 -21.18 -9.81 -8.56
C PHE A 36 -20.16 -10.11 -7.45
N PHE A 37 -18.87 -10.07 -7.76
CA PHE A 37 -17.83 -10.38 -6.75
C PHE A 37 -17.75 -9.34 -5.64
N ILE A 38 -17.91 -8.05 -5.94
CA ILE A 38 -17.95 -6.97 -4.93
C ILE A 38 -19.07 -7.27 -3.92
N ARG A 39 -20.28 -7.59 -4.39
CA ARG A 39 -21.41 -7.93 -3.53
C ARG A 39 -21.16 -9.21 -2.74
N SER A 40 -20.59 -10.24 -3.38
CA SER A 40 -20.24 -11.50 -2.71
C SER A 40 -19.21 -11.30 -1.59
N PHE A 41 -18.14 -10.53 -1.83
CA PHE A 41 -17.14 -10.21 -0.82
C PHE A 41 -17.70 -9.37 0.33
N ALA A 42 -18.60 -8.42 0.03
CA ALA A 42 -19.31 -7.67 1.05
C ALA A 42 -20.17 -8.59 1.95
N LEU A 43 -20.89 -9.54 1.35
CA LEU A 43 -21.74 -10.50 2.07
C LEU A 43 -20.94 -11.42 3.01
N ILE A 44 -19.77 -11.89 2.58
CA ILE A 44 -18.92 -12.76 3.42
C ILE A 44 -18.01 -11.99 4.39
N GLY A 45 -18.07 -10.65 4.38
CA GLY A 45 -17.28 -9.78 5.24
C GLY A 45 -15.79 -9.73 4.86
N ASP A 46 -15.45 -10.00 3.60
CA ASP A 46 -14.10 -9.82 3.07
C ASP A 46 -13.93 -8.40 2.53
N ILE A 47 -13.72 -7.47 3.45
CA ILE A 47 -13.65 -6.04 3.14
C ILE A 47 -12.49 -5.72 2.19
N GLU A 48 -11.35 -6.41 2.34
CA GLU A 48 -10.17 -6.18 1.51
C GLU A 48 -10.47 -6.48 0.04
N SER A 49 -10.96 -7.68 -0.26
CA SER A 49 -11.31 -8.06 -1.63
C SER A 49 -12.47 -7.24 -2.20
N CYS A 50 -13.46 -6.89 -1.36
CA CYS A 50 -14.57 -6.02 -1.75
C CYS A 50 -14.08 -4.63 -2.19
N LEU A 51 -13.26 -3.96 -1.37
CA LEU A 51 -12.75 -2.62 -1.68
C LEU A 51 -11.77 -2.64 -2.85
N ALA A 52 -10.94 -3.68 -2.97
CA ALA A 52 -10.01 -3.85 -4.09
C ALA A 52 -10.78 -3.94 -5.42
N LEU A 53 -11.76 -4.85 -5.52
CA LEU A 53 -12.54 -4.97 -6.76
C LEU A 53 -13.39 -3.75 -7.07
N ARG A 54 -13.90 -3.06 -6.04
CA ARG A 54 -14.64 -1.81 -6.23
C ARG A 54 -13.76 -0.70 -6.80
N TYR A 55 -12.51 -0.61 -6.34
CA TYR A 55 -11.52 0.31 -6.90
C TYR A 55 -11.26 0.00 -8.38
N GLU A 56 -10.99 -1.27 -8.71
CA GLU A 56 -10.74 -1.70 -10.09
C GLU A 56 -11.93 -1.44 -11.01
N ALA A 57 -13.16 -1.70 -10.53
CA ALA A 57 -14.39 -1.41 -11.27
C ALA A 57 -14.53 0.09 -11.59
N PHE A 58 -14.18 0.97 -10.64
CA PHE A 58 -14.19 2.41 -10.87
C PHE A 58 -13.12 2.83 -11.88
N VAL A 59 -11.91 2.27 -11.80
CA VAL A 59 -10.83 2.56 -12.77
C VAL A 59 -11.22 2.10 -14.18
N LEU A 60 -11.79 0.90 -14.31
CA LEU A 60 -12.26 0.37 -15.60
C LEU A 60 -13.35 1.26 -16.21
N ARG A 61 -14.30 1.69 -15.38
CA ARG A 61 -15.36 2.64 -15.74
C ARG A 61 -14.81 3.96 -16.26
N ASP A 62 -13.90 4.58 -15.51
CA ASP A 62 -13.30 5.86 -15.88
C ASP A 62 -12.45 5.74 -17.16
N LEU A 63 -11.71 4.64 -17.35
CA LEU A 63 -10.96 4.37 -18.58
C LEU A 63 -11.89 4.32 -19.82
N LYS A 64 -13.09 3.74 -19.66
CA LYS A 64 -14.07 3.58 -20.75
C LYS A 64 -15.03 4.75 -20.90
N SER A 65 -14.99 5.70 -19.96
CA SER A 65 -15.81 6.91 -20.02
C SER A 65 -15.55 7.79 -21.24
N ALA A 66 -14.35 7.69 -21.84
CA ALA A 66 -13.99 8.38 -23.08
C ALA A 66 -14.89 7.99 -24.26
N SER A 67 -15.27 6.72 -24.37
CA SER A 67 -16.20 6.22 -25.39
C SER A 67 -17.65 6.21 -24.93
N CYS A 68 -17.90 6.08 -23.62
CA CYS A 68 -19.24 5.91 -23.06
C CYS A 68 -19.44 6.78 -21.81
N LYS A 69 -20.01 7.98 -21.97
CA LYS A 69 -20.16 8.96 -20.88
C LYS A 69 -20.90 8.43 -19.63
N TRP A 70 -21.85 7.50 -19.80
CA TRP A 70 -22.62 6.93 -18.68
C TRP A 70 -21.77 6.07 -17.74
N LEU A 71 -20.61 5.58 -18.19
CA LEU A 71 -19.67 4.83 -17.35
C LEU A 71 -18.87 5.73 -16.40
N ARG A 72 -18.87 7.04 -16.61
CA ARG A 72 -18.07 7.99 -15.83
C ARG A 72 -18.31 7.82 -14.34
N VAL A 73 -17.25 7.79 -13.55
CA VAL A 73 -17.34 7.77 -12.09
C VAL A 73 -17.40 9.21 -11.59
N SER A 74 -18.42 9.50 -10.79
CA SER A 74 -18.62 10.81 -10.19
C SER A 74 -17.63 11.07 -9.04
N HIS A 75 -17.37 12.34 -8.75
CA HIS A 75 -16.54 12.71 -7.60
C HIS A 75 -17.19 12.28 -6.26
N THR A 76 -18.52 12.21 -6.19
CA THR A 76 -19.26 11.75 -5.00
C THR A 76 -19.06 10.26 -4.74
N GLU A 77 -19.07 9.43 -5.79
CA GLU A 77 -18.74 8.00 -5.70
C GLU A 77 -17.32 7.79 -5.15
N TRP A 78 -16.34 8.54 -5.67
CA TRP A 78 -14.96 8.47 -5.18
C TRP A 78 -14.81 8.95 -3.73
N ILE A 79 -15.53 10.01 -3.31
CA ILE A 79 -15.54 10.46 -1.91
C ILE A 79 -16.15 9.40 -0.99
N SER A 80 -17.26 8.79 -1.40
CA SER A 80 -17.91 7.72 -0.63
C SER A 80 -16.97 6.54 -0.44
N PHE A 81 -16.31 6.10 -1.52
CA PHE A 81 -15.32 5.03 -1.48
C PHE A 81 -14.10 5.38 -0.62
N ALA A 82 -13.62 6.62 -0.67
CA ALA A 82 -12.52 7.09 0.18
C ALA A 82 -12.89 7.02 1.67
N GLY A 83 -14.11 7.43 2.03
CA GLY A 83 -14.65 7.31 3.39
C GLY A 83 -14.67 5.87 3.88
N GLN A 84 -15.24 4.95 3.10
CA GLN A 84 -15.26 3.52 3.43
C GLN A 84 -13.85 2.94 3.57
N SER A 85 -12.92 3.34 2.71
CA SER A 85 -11.52 2.90 2.79
C SER A 85 -10.83 3.40 4.06
N LEU A 86 -11.09 4.64 4.49
CA LEU A 86 -10.57 5.21 5.74
C LEU A 86 -11.10 4.46 6.97
N GLU A 87 -12.41 4.24 7.02
CA GLU A 87 -13.09 3.53 8.13
C GLU A 87 -12.52 2.13 8.33
N ASN A 88 -12.13 1.47 7.24
CA ASN A 88 -11.54 0.13 7.25
C ASN A 88 -10.00 0.12 7.35
N GLY A 89 -9.36 1.29 7.50
CA GLY A 89 -7.91 1.39 7.73
C GLY A 89 -7.04 1.32 6.48
N PHE A 90 -7.61 1.32 5.28
CA PHE A 90 -6.90 1.33 3.99
C PHE A 90 -6.52 2.74 3.56
N TYR A 91 -5.65 3.39 4.35
CA TYR A 91 -5.36 4.82 4.21
C TYR A 91 -4.69 5.21 2.88
N ALA A 92 -3.80 4.38 2.35
CA ALA A 92 -3.17 4.66 1.05
C ALA A 92 -4.19 4.62 -0.10
N VAL A 93 -5.10 3.65 -0.07
CA VAL A 93 -6.19 3.51 -1.04
C VAL A 93 -7.16 4.68 -0.93
N ALA A 94 -7.51 5.09 0.29
CA ALA A 94 -8.35 6.27 0.53
C ALA A 94 -7.73 7.56 -0.02
N ALA A 95 -6.41 7.76 0.17
CA ALA A 95 -5.70 8.91 -0.38
C ALA A 95 -5.76 8.91 -1.91
N LYS A 96 -5.58 7.74 -2.53
CA LYS A 96 -5.68 7.58 -4.00
C LYS A 96 -7.10 7.85 -4.51
N ALA A 97 -8.13 7.40 -3.80
CA ALA A 97 -9.52 7.70 -4.13
C ALA A 97 -9.83 9.21 -4.04
N CYS A 98 -9.24 9.92 -3.08
CA CYS A 98 -9.37 11.38 -2.99
C CYS A 98 -8.72 12.09 -4.20
N GLU A 99 -7.60 11.58 -4.72
CA GLU A 99 -7.00 12.10 -5.96
C GLU A 99 -7.93 11.93 -7.15
N ASN A 100 -8.51 10.74 -7.31
CA ASN A 100 -9.47 10.49 -8.37
C ASN A 100 -10.72 11.38 -8.23
N ALA A 101 -11.24 11.56 -7.02
CA ALA A 101 -12.35 12.48 -6.75
C ALA A 101 -12.03 13.92 -7.19
N GLN A 102 -10.84 14.41 -6.86
CA GLN A 102 -10.38 15.74 -7.24
C GLN A 102 -10.29 15.88 -8.77
N SER A 103 -9.74 14.89 -9.46
CA SER A 103 -9.66 14.88 -10.92
C SER A 103 -11.04 14.86 -11.59
N CYS A 104 -12.01 14.10 -11.04
CA CYS A 104 -13.38 14.09 -11.55
C CYS A 104 -14.05 15.45 -11.37
N LEU A 105 -13.92 16.05 -10.19
CA LEU A 105 -14.51 17.34 -9.85
C LEU A 105 -13.95 18.49 -10.71
N GLN A 106 -12.64 18.50 -10.99
CA GLN A 106 -12.03 19.47 -11.89
C GLN A 106 -12.54 19.33 -13.33
N ARG A 107 -12.78 18.10 -13.79
CA ARG A 107 -13.28 17.83 -15.14
C ARG A 107 -14.75 18.25 -15.32
N ASP A 108 -15.55 18.21 -14.25
CA ASP A 108 -16.93 18.70 -14.24
C ASP A 108 -17.01 20.24 -14.33
N ASN A 109 -16.15 20.94 -13.59
CA ASN A 109 -16.14 22.41 -13.55
C ASN A 109 -15.72 23.12 -14.85
N VAL A 110 -14.94 22.45 -15.71
CA VAL A 110 -14.57 23.02 -17.02
C VAL A 110 -15.77 23.04 -17.98
N ALA A 111 -16.79 22.21 -17.73
CA ALA A 111 -17.92 22.04 -18.62
C ALA A 111 -19.13 22.95 -18.32
N ASP A 112 -19.24 23.48 -17.10
CA ASP A 112 -20.39 24.29 -16.66
C ASP A 112 -19.92 25.38 -15.69
N SER A 113 -20.31 26.64 -15.90
CA SER A 113 -20.04 27.70 -14.93
C SER A 113 -21.23 28.63 -14.75
N LYS A 114 -22.03 28.34 -13.71
CA LYS A 114 -22.95 29.30 -13.08
C LYS A 114 -22.50 29.60 -11.65
N THR A 115 -22.69 30.84 -11.20
CA THR A 115 -22.14 31.38 -9.94
C THR A 115 -22.50 30.60 -8.66
N GLY A 116 -23.64 29.89 -8.62
CA GLY A 116 -24.05 29.07 -7.47
C GLY A 116 -23.23 27.78 -7.30
N GLU A 117 -22.75 27.18 -8.40
CA GLU A 117 -21.98 25.93 -8.40
C GLU A 117 -20.56 26.12 -7.86
N ILE A 118 -20.04 27.36 -7.91
CA ILE A 118 -18.69 27.70 -7.44
C ILE A 118 -18.54 27.49 -5.93
N PHE A 119 -19.56 27.83 -5.15
CA PHE A 119 -19.52 27.68 -3.69
C PHE A 119 -19.55 26.21 -3.27
N GLU A 120 -20.44 25.42 -3.86
CA GLU A 120 -20.52 23.97 -3.64
C GLU A 120 -19.23 23.27 -4.07
N TYR A 121 -18.68 23.63 -5.23
CA TYR A 121 -17.38 23.16 -5.68
C TYR A 121 -16.26 23.44 -4.67
N MET A 122 -16.19 24.66 -4.12
CA MET A 122 -15.20 24.98 -3.09
C MET A 122 -15.38 24.14 -1.82
N GLN A 123 -16.62 23.87 -1.40
CA GLN A 123 -16.88 22.99 -0.26
C GLN A 123 -16.43 21.56 -0.54
N MET A 124 -16.73 21.03 -1.72
CA MET A 124 -16.36 19.68 -2.13
C MET A 124 -14.84 19.54 -2.23
N LEU A 125 -14.14 20.52 -2.80
CA LEU A 125 -12.68 20.56 -2.81
C LEU A 125 -12.09 20.56 -1.40
N LYS A 126 -12.61 21.38 -0.48
CA LYS A 126 -12.15 21.41 0.92
C LYS A 126 -12.34 20.05 1.58
N LYS A 127 -13.48 19.39 1.34
CA LYS A 127 -13.78 18.05 1.85
C LYS A 127 -12.83 16.98 1.31
N ILE A 128 -12.58 16.99 0.00
CA ILE A 128 -11.63 16.06 -0.63
C ILE A 128 -10.22 16.27 -0.05
N LYS A 129 -9.79 17.53 0.09
CA LYS A 129 -8.48 17.87 0.64
C LYS A 129 -8.34 17.40 2.09
N SER A 130 -9.33 17.68 2.95
CA SER A 130 -9.25 17.27 4.35
C SER A 130 -9.21 15.75 4.52
N LEU A 131 -10.00 15.01 3.74
CA LEU A 131 -9.97 13.54 3.70
C LEU A 131 -8.60 13.02 3.23
N LYS A 132 -8.04 13.61 2.18
CA LYS A 132 -6.72 13.24 1.66
C LYS A 132 -5.62 13.48 2.68
N ASP A 133 -5.58 14.65 3.30
CA ASP A 133 -4.56 15.02 4.29
C ASP A 133 -4.63 14.09 5.52
N PHE A 134 -5.85 13.75 5.96
CA PHE A 134 -6.05 12.78 7.03
C PHE A 134 -5.55 11.39 6.64
N ALA A 135 -5.89 10.91 5.45
CA ALA A 135 -5.46 9.61 4.93
C ALA A 135 -3.93 9.53 4.85
N LEU A 136 -3.28 10.55 4.29
CA LEU A 136 -1.82 10.62 4.17
C LEU A 136 -1.13 10.65 5.54
N THR A 137 -1.66 11.42 6.49
CA THR A 137 -1.13 11.47 7.86
C THR A 137 -1.18 10.10 8.52
N LYS A 138 -2.30 9.38 8.37
CA LYS A 138 -2.49 8.03 8.93
C LYS A 138 -1.64 6.97 8.21
N ALA A 139 -1.50 7.07 6.89
CA ALA A 139 -0.61 6.20 6.13
C ALA A 139 0.85 6.42 6.54
N GLY A 140 1.29 7.67 6.69
CA GLY A 140 2.65 8.04 7.09
C GLY A 140 3.00 7.58 8.51
N SER A 141 2.09 7.74 9.47
CA SER A 141 2.32 7.30 10.86
C SER A 141 2.40 5.77 11.01
N ARG A 142 1.74 5.03 10.11
CA ARG A 142 1.83 3.57 10.04
C ARG A 142 2.95 3.05 9.12
N SER A 143 3.79 3.93 8.58
CA SER A 143 4.95 3.48 7.81
C SER A 143 5.92 2.69 8.68
N VAL A 144 6.63 1.73 8.06
CA VAL A 144 7.66 0.93 8.76
C VAL A 144 8.71 1.84 9.41
N GLN A 145 9.07 2.94 8.75
CA GLN A 145 10.02 3.92 9.26
C GLN A 145 9.49 4.64 10.51
N ALA A 146 8.24 5.12 10.47
CA ALA A 146 7.60 5.77 11.61
C ALA A 146 7.44 4.81 12.79
N GLN A 147 6.99 3.58 12.53
CA GLN A 147 6.86 2.54 13.55
C GLN A 147 8.21 2.12 14.14
N ALA A 148 9.25 2.01 13.32
CA ALA A 148 10.61 1.72 13.80
C ALA A 148 11.15 2.86 14.67
N ALA A 149 10.94 4.12 14.28
CA ALA A 149 11.33 5.28 15.06
C ALA A 149 10.59 5.33 16.42
N GLU A 150 9.28 5.05 16.43
CA GLU A 150 8.49 4.98 17.66
C GLU A 150 8.95 3.84 18.57
N TYR A 151 9.19 2.65 18.01
CA TYR A 151 9.74 1.51 18.73
C TYR A 151 11.10 1.82 19.36
N LEU A 152 12.00 2.48 18.61
CA LEU A 152 13.31 2.89 19.12
C LEU A 152 13.18 3.91 20.26
N LYS A 153 12.27 4.89 20.15
CA LYS A 153 11.97 5.83 21.23
C LYS A 153 11.47 5.10 22.48
N LYS A 154 10.49 4.20 22.34
CA LYS A 154 9.95 3.39 23.43
C LYS A 154 11.04 2.56 24.11
N LYS A 155 11.88 1.89 23.33
CA LYS A 155 13.01 1.10 23.83
C LYS A 155 14.04 1.95 24.60
N THR A 156 14.24 3.19 24.19
CA THR A 156 15.15 4.12 24.87
C THR A 156 14.56 4.57 26.21
N VAL A 157 13.24 4.85 26.25
CA VAL A 157 12.52 5.18 27.48
C VAL A 157 12.47 4.01 28.46
N GLU A 158 12.23 2.78 27.97
CA GLU A 158 12.26 1.56 28.80
C GLU A 158 13.65 1.31 29.40
N LYS A 159 14.73 1.49 28.62
CA LYS A 159 16.10 1.43 29.14
C LYS A 159 16.39 2.53 30.16
N GLY A 160 15.89 3.75 29.92
CA GLY A 160 16.02 4.86 30.87
C GLY A 160 15.32 4.57 32.21
N LYS A 161 14.13 3.96 32.18
CA LYS A 161 13.41 3.50 33.38
C LYS A 161 14.16 2.39 34.13
N LEU A 162 14.75 1.44 33.39
CA LEU A 162 15.57 0.37 33.97
C LEU A 162 16.86 0.90 34.63
N LEU A 163 17.41 2.00 34.12
CA LEU A 163 18.57 2.69 34.70
C LEU A 163 18.20 3.55 35.92
N SER A 164 16.97 4.06 36.02
CA SER A 164 16.50 4.82 37.19
C SER A 164 16.08 3.93 38.37
N SER A 165 15.66 2.69 38.13
CA SER A 165 15.48 1.70 39.19
C SER A 165 16.80 0.98 39.44
N HIS A 166 17.46 1.32 40.53
CA HIS A 166 18.65 0.65 41.09
C HIS A 166 18.88 -0.78 40.58
N HIS A 167 19.78 -0.94 39.60
CA HIS A 167 20.45 -2.21 39.34
C HIS A 167 21.93 -1.92 39.09
N LYS A 168 22.78 -2.42 39.99
CA LYS A 168 24.21 -2.60 39.67
C LYS A 168 24.28 -3.47 38.43
N GLU A 169 24.60 -2.87 37.29
CA GLU A 169 24.75 -3.55 36.01
C GLU A 169 25.85 -4.60 36.14
N THR A 170 25.48 -5.85 36.44
CA THR A 170 26.41 -6.96 36.36
C THR A 170 26.61 -7.20 34.88
N LYS A 171 27.69 -6.65 34.32
CA LYS A 171 28.09 -6.86 32.92
C LYS A 171 28.15 -8.36 32.67
N CYS A 172 27.13 -8.90 32.02
CA CYS A 172 27.05 -10.32 31.72
C CYS A 172 28.10 -10.65 30.64
N PRO A 173 29.23 -11.32 31.00
CA PRO A 173 30.38 -11.47 30.11
C PRO A 173 30.01 -12.19 28.81
N ALA A 174 29.03 -13.09 28.88
CA ALA A 174 28.49 -13.83 27.74
C ALA A 174 27.94 -12.91 26.63
N THR A 175 27.25 -11.82 26.99
CA THR A 175 26.69 -10.88 26.01
C THR A 175 27.77 -10.05 25.32
N THR A 176 28.81 -9.69 26.04
CA THR A 176 29.97 -8.98 25.48
C THR A 176 30.78 -9.90 24.56
N LEU A 177 30.99 -11.16 24.96
CA LEU A 177 31.69 -12.15 24.16
C LEU A 177 30.95 -12.50 22.87
N PHE A 178 29.61 -12.62 22.92
CA PHE A 178 28.78 -12.86 21.73
C PHE A 178 28.87 -11.70 20.73
N ARG A 179 28.72 -10.46 21.21
CA ARG A 179 28.85 -9.25 20.37
C ARG A 179 30.26 -9.12 19.77
N ASN A 180 31.30 -9.40 20.57
CA ASN A 180 32.68 -9.41 20.09
C ASN A 180 32.93 -10.53 19.07
N GLY A 181 32.28 -11.68 19.23
CA GLY A 181 32.31 -12.78 18.26
C GLY A 181 31.75 -12.37 16.90
N ILE A 182 30.57 -11.73 16.88
CA ILE A 182 29.96 -11.19 15.65
C ILE A 182 30.88 -10.15 15.01
N LYS A 183 31.40 -9.20 15.80
CA LYS A 183 32.28 -8.14 15.30
C LYS A 183 33.56 -8.71 14.65
N ARG A 184 34.21 -9.69 15.30
CA ARG A 184 35.38 -10.40 14.75
C ARG A 184 35.06 -11.17 13.47
N ARG A 185 33.88 -11.80 13.39
CA ARG A 185 33.45 -12.51 12.17
C ARG A 185 33.24 -11.53 11.01
N ASN A 186 32.61 -10.39 11.27
CA ASN A 186 32.37 -9.38 10.23
C ASN A 186 33.67 -8.72 9.76
N ILE A 187 34.62 -8.45 10.66
CA ILE A 187 35.95 -7.95 10.30
C ILE A 187 36.70 -8.95 9.41
N ARG A 188 36.68 -10.24 9.74
CA ARG A 188 37.29 -11.27 8.89
C ARG A 188 36.67 -11.32 7.50
N LYS A 189 35.34 -11.35 7.41
CA LYS A 189 34.63 -11.29 6.12
C LYS A 189 34.95 -10.02 5.32
N LEU A 190 35.08 -8.88 5.99
CA LEU A 190 35.45 -7.62 5.35
C LEU A 190 36.86 -7.69 4.76
N HIS A 191 37.82 -8.21 5.52
CA HIS A 191 39.19 -8.41 5.02
C HIS A 191 39.26 -9.43 3.89
N GLU A 192 38.50 -10.54 3.97
CA GLU A 192 38.38 -11.51 2.88
C GLU A 192 37.89 -10.81 1.60
N LEU A 193 36.80 -10.05 1.67
CA LEU A 193 36.26 -9.31 0.51
C LEU A 193 37.24 -8.26 -0.05
N GLN A 194 37.96 -7.55 0.83
CA GLN A 194 38.98 -6.58 0.42
C GLN A 194 40.22 -7.24 -0.19
N SER A 195 40.60 -8.43 0.29
CA SER A 195 41.69 -9.22 -0.28
C SER A 195 41.31 -9.77 -1.67
N PHE A 196 40.05 -10.18 -1.88
CA PHE A 196 39.54 -10.54 -3.20
C PHE A 196 39.57 -9.37 -4.19
N GLN A 197 39.28 -8.13 -3.73
CA GLN A 197 39.39 -6.94 -4.57
C GLN A 197 40.83 -6.55 -4.93
N GLN A 198 41.81 -6.84 -4.06
CA GLN A 198 43.22 -6.57 -4.35
C GLN A 198 43.84 -7.61 -5.31
N VAL A 199 43.38 -8.86 -5.29
CA VAL A 199 43.86 -9.91 -6.24
C VAL A 199 43.34 -9.68 -7.66
N THR A 200 42.17 -9.07 -7.83
CA THR A 200 41.61 -8.72 -9.15
C THR A 200 42.15 -7.41 -9.75
N GLY A 201 43.05 -6.71 -9.05
CA GLY A 201 43.60 -5.42 -9.47
C GLY A 201 44.91 -5.48 -10.28
N GLY A 202 45.44 -6.67 -10.57
CA GLY A 202 46.77 -6.79 -11.18
C GLY A 202 46.95 -8.03 -12.03
N SER A 203 46.33 -8.09 -13.21
CA SER A 203 46.89 -8.67 -14.44
C SER A 203 45.84 -8.66 -15.56
N ASN A 204 45.98 -7.69 -16.46
CA ASN A 204 45.43 -7.82 -17.80
C ASN A 204 46.18 -8.91 -18.57
N SER A 205 45.48 -9.50 -19.54
CA SER A 205 45.90 -10.40 -20.62
C SER A 205 45.96 -11.90 -20.31
N THR A 206 44.88 -12.63 -20.63
CA THR A 206 44.87 -13.57 -21.77
C THR A 206 43.46 -14.11 -22.06
N GLN A 207 43.22 -14.38 -23.34
CA GLN A 207 42.00 -14.93 -23.97
C GLN A 207 41.56 -16.29 -23.42
N PHE A 208 40.29 -16.64 -23.70
CA PHE A 208 39.73 -17.92 -24.21
C PHE A 208 38.31 -18.11 -23.61
N SER A 209 37.26 -17.72 -24.34
CA SER A 209 36.46 -18.52 -25.28
C SER A 209 35.44 -19.45 -24.62
N CYS A 210 34.16 -19.10 -24.80
CA CYS A 210 33.01 -19.99 -24.59
C CYS A 210 33.01 -21.15 -25.60
N PRO A 211 32.37 -22.27 -25.24
CA PRO A 211 31.61 -23.03 -26.21
C PRO A 211 30.14 -23.14 -25.83
N TRP A 212 29.36 -23.24 -26.91
CA TRP A 212 27.91 -23.34 -27.08
C TRP A 212 27.21 -24.37 -26.19
#